data_AF-A0A7K0ZU27-F1
#
_entry.id   AF-A0A7K0ZU27-F1
#
_cell.length_a   1.000
_cell.length_b   1.000
_cell.length_c   1.000
_cell.angle_alpha   90.00
_cell.angle_beta   90.00
_cell.angle_gamma   90.00
#
_symmetry.space_group_name_H-M   'P 1'
#
loop_
_entity.id
_entity.type
_entity.pdbx_description
1 polymer ?
#
loop_
_entity_poly.entity_id
_entity_poly.type
_entity_poly.pdbx_seq_one_letter_code
_entity_poly.pdbx_strand_id
1 'polypeptide(L)' 'MLSGLATWVQDVIEQLGYWGVALLVIIENVFPPIPSEIVLPFAGFVAQRGDASVYVMI' A
#
# COMPACT_ATOMS: atom_id res chain seq x y z
N MET A 1 -4.25 5.02 17.63
CA MET A 1 -3.86 5.95 16.55
C MET A 1 -3.36 5.19 15.32
N LEU A 2 -2.40 4.26 15.48
CA LEU A 2 -1.92 3.41 14.37
C LEU A 2 -2.96 2.42 13.82
N SER A 3 -3.86 1.91 14.68
CA SER A 3 -4.92 0.97 14.28
C SER A 3 -5.92 1.57 13.27
N GLY A 4 -6.36 2.81 13.48
CA GLY A 4 -7.29 3.48 12.56
C GLY A 4 -6.67 3.78 11.19
N LEU A 5 -5.38 4.10 11.17
CA LEU A 5 -4.62 4.32 9.93
C LEU A 5 -4.44 3.01 9.15
N ALA A 6 -4.13 1.91 9.85
CA ALA A 6 -4.03 0.59 9.25
C ALA A 6 -5.36 0.10 8.66
N THR A 7 -6.48 0.30 9.35
CA THR A 7 -7.82 -0.04 8.82
C THR A 7 -8.16 0.80 7.59
N TRP A 8 -7.86 2.09 7.60
CA TRP A 8 -8.09 2.95 6.44
C TRP A 8 -7.25 2.53 5.23
N VAL A 9 -5.96 2.22 5.43
CA VAL A 9 -5.09 1.68 4.38
C VAL A 9 -5.62 0.36 3.82
N GLN A 10 -6.09 -0.54 4.70
CA GLN A 10 -6.70 -1.79 4.30
C GLN A 10 -7.95 -1.56 3.43
N ASP A 11 -8.85 -0.67 3.85
CA ASP A 11 -10.08 -0.36 3.10
C ASP A 11 -9.77 0.23 1.71
N VAL A 12 -8.73 1.08 1.61
CA VAL A 12 -8.26 1.65 0.33
C VAL A 12 -7.71 0.56 -0.58
N ILE A 13 -6.90 -0.36 -0.05
CA ILE A 13 -6.31 -1.46 -0.83
C ILE A 13 -7.36 -2.51 -1.19
N GLU A 14 -8.35 -2.76 -0.35
CA GLU A 14 -9.47 -3.66 -0.67
C GLU A 14 -10.36 -3.10 -1.80
N GLN A 15 -10.56 -1.77 -1.85
CA GLN A 15 -11.38 -1.13 -2.87
C GLN A 15 -10.64 -0.88 -4.19
N LEU A 16 -9.36 -0.51 -4.14
CA LEU A 16 -8.58 -0.09 -5.30
C LEU A 16 -7.53 -1.12 -5.74
N GLY A 17 -7.35 -2.20 -4.97
CA GLY A 17 -6.36 -3.24 -5.25
C GLY A 17 -4.96 -2.67 -5.42
N TYR A 18 -4.31 -3.06 -6.52
CA TYR A 18 -2.96 -2.60 -6.88
C TYR A 18 -2.84 -1.08 -7.00
N TRP A 19 -3.86 -0.41 -7.58
CA TRP A 19 -3.87 1.04 -7.71
C TRP A 19 -3.96 1.75 -6.37
N GLY A 20 -4.59 1.13 -5.36
CA GLY A 20 -4.64 1.63 -3.99
C GLY A 20 -3.25 1.67 -3.36
N VAL A 21 -2.47 0.61 -3.55
CA VAL A 21 -1.08 0.56 -3.08
C VAL A 21 -0.22 1.62 -3.78
N ALA A 22 -0.32 1.74 -5.11
CA ALA A 22 0.46 2.74 -5.86
C ALA A 22 0.14 4.18 -5.39
N LEU A 23 -1.13 4.49 -5.14
CA LEU A 23 -1.56 5.78 -4.60
C LEU A 23 -0.99 6.04 -3.21
N LEU A 24 -1.05 5.05 -2.32
CA LEU A 24 -0.54 5.16 -0.96
C LEU A 24 0.98 5.36 -0.95
N VAL A 25 1.72 4.70 -1.84
CA VAL A 25 3.17 4.88 -2.02
C VAL A 25 3.52 6.27 -2.57
N ILE A 26 2.70 6.81 -3.48
CA ILE A 26 2.90 8.21 -3.93
C ILE A 26 2.62 9.18 -2.79
N ILE A 27 1.55 8.95 -2.03
CA ILE A 27 1.16 9.80 -0.92
C ILE A 27 2.22 9.81 0.18
N GLU A 28 2.77 8.64 0.57
CA GLU A 28 3.83 8.55 1.59
C GLU A 28 5.15 9.23 1.16
N ASN A 29 5.42 9.30 -0.15
CA ASN A 29 6.60 9.99 -0.68
C ASN A 29 6.43 11.52 -0.70
N VAL A 30 5.20 12.03 -0.92
CA VAL A 30 4.93 13.48 -0.99
C VAL A 30 4.75 14.08 0.40
N PHE A 31 4.12 13.35 1.31
CA PHE A 31 4.09 13.65 2.72
C PHE A 31 4.43 12.34 3.43
N PRO A 32 5.34 12.30 4.42
CA PRO A 32 5.63 11.08 5.15
C PRO A 32 4.83 10.98 6.48
N PRO A 33 3.47 10.97 6.51
CA PRO A 33 2.71 10.68 7.73
C PRO A 33 2.46 9.17 7.91
N ILE A 34 2.79 8.32 6.92
CA ILE A 34 2.55 6.88 6.97
C ILE A 34 3.82 6.16 7.44
N PRO A 35 3.76 5.37 8.55
CA PRO A 35 4.87 4.54 8.99
C PRO A 35 5.19 3.44 7.97
N SER A 36 6.46 3.29 7.62
CA SER A 36 6.94 2.32 6.61
C SER A 36 6.62 0.86 6.98
N GLU A 37 6.43 0.57 8.27
CA GLU A 37 6.07 -0.74 8.82
C GLU A 37 4.70 -1.24 8.38
N ILE A 38 3.81 -0.37 7.90
CA ILE A 38 2.47 -0.73 7.41
C ILE A 38 2.48 -0.95 5.90
N VAL A 39 3.25 -0.15 5.15
CA VAL A 39 3.27 -0.19 3.69
C VAL A 39 4.03 -1.39 3.15
N LEU A 40 5.18 -1.73 3.73
CA LEU A 40 6.01 -2.86 3.32
C LEU A 40 5.29 -4.23 3.36
N PRO A 41 4.58 -4.63 4.44
CA PRO A 41 3.86 -5.89 4.45
C PRO A 41 2.67 -5.91 3.49
N PHE A 42 2.01 -4.78 3.26
CA PHE A 42 0.92 -4.68 2.27
C PHE A 42 1.44 -4.75 0.83
N ALA A 43 2.56 -4.11 0.53
CA ALA A 43 3.24 -4.24 -0.75
C ALA A 43 3.65 -5.69 -1.02
N GLY A 44 4.16 -6.40 -0.01
CA GLY A 44 4.46 -7.84 -0.09
C GLY A 44 3.22 -8.70 -0.33
N PHE A 45 2.11 -8.41 0.35
CA PHE A 45 0.83 -9.10 0.16
C PHE A 45 0.26 -8.91 -1.26
N VAL A 46 0.33 -7.70 -1.80
CA VAL A 46 -0.14 -7.39 -3.16
C VAL A 46 0.80 -7.98 -4.22
N ALA A 47 2.11 -7.97 -4.00
CA ALA A 47 3.08 -8.65 -4.87
C ALA A 47 2.84 -10.17 -4.91
N GLN A 48 2.47 -10.78 -3.78
CA GLN A 48 2.19 -12.22 -3.71
C GLN A 48 0.83 -12.60 -4.33
N ARG A 49 -0.14 -11.68 -4.41
CA ARG A 49 -1.45 -11.90 -5.05
C ARG A 49 -1.39 -12.03 -6.59
N GLY A 50 -0.24 -11.79 -7.22
CA GLY A 50 0.01 -12.20 -8.62
C GLY A 50 -0.47 -11.24 -9.71
N ASP A 51 -1.09 -10.11 -9.38
CA ASP A 51 -1.58 -9.13 -10.37
C ASP A 51 -0.60 -7.97 -10.62
N ALA A 52 0.44 -7.83 -9.79
CA ALA A 52 1.52 -6.88 -10.04
C ALA A 52 2.60 -7.56 -10.88
N SER A 53 2.58 -7.37 -12.19
CA SER A 53 3.71 -7.72 -13.04
C SER A 53 4.99 -7.11 -12.46
N VAL A 54 6.00 -7.95 -12.23
CA VAL A 54 7.34 -7.61 -11.69
C VAL A 54 7.95 -6.34 -12.33
N TYR A 55 7.51 -6.01 -13.55
CA TYR A 55 7.89 -4.83 -14.32
C TYR A 55 7.52 -3.48 -13.69
N VAL A 56 6.50 -3.39 -12.83
CA VAL A 56 6.07 -2.11 -12.23
C VAL A 56 6.79 -1.83 -10.90
N MET A 57 7.54 -2.80 -10.37
CA MET A 57 8.18 -2.74 -9.06
C MET A 57 9.72 -2.57 -9.13
N ILE A 58 10.25 -2.34 -10.33
CA ILE A 58 11.65 -1.96 -10.60
C ILE A 58 11.65 -0.48 -11.01
#